data_AF-A0A376TTC2-F1
#
_entry.id   AF-A0A376TTC2-F1
#
_cell.length_a   1.000
_cell.length_b   1.000
_cell.length_c   1.000
_cell.angle_alpha   90.00
_cell.angle_beta   90.00
_cell.angle_gamma   90.00
#
_symmetry.space_group_name_H-M   'P 1'
#
loop_
_entity.id
_entity.type
_entity.pdbx_description
1 polymer ?
#
loop_
_entity_poly.entity_id
_entity_poly.type
_entity_poly.pdbx_seq_one_letter_code
_entity_poly.pdbx_strand_id
1 'polypeptide(L)' 'MKGEMPSDFDAKAKEFIAKLQANPAKIASRKASQNAIEAFGPLLPEFLGGSADLAPSNLTLWSGSKAINEDACG' A
#
# COMPACT_ATOMS: atom_id res chain seq x y z
N MET A 1 -18.11 9.07 -7.72
CA MET A 1 -17.29 7.85 -7.55
C MET A 1 -18.22 6.73 -7.11
N LYS A 2 -18.25 5.60 -7.82
CA LYS A 2 -19.13 4.46 -7.45
C LYS A 2 -18.57 3.58 -6.31
N GLY A 3 -17.37 3.87 -5.80
CA GLY A 3 -16.77 3.12 -4.69
C GLY A 3 -16.52 1.64 -5.01
N GLU A 4 -16.47 1.30 -6.29
CA GLU A 4 -16.26 -0.06 -6.78
C GLU A 4 -14.75 -0.32 -6.86
N MET A 5 -14.32 -1.47 -6.34
CA MET A 5 -12.93 -1.92 -6.43
C MET A 5 -12.59 -2.31 -7.88
N PRO A 6 -11.31 -2.24 -8.28
CA PRO A 6 -10.85 -2.84 -9.53
C PRO A 6 -11.27 -4.31 -9.61
N SER A 7 -11.78 -4.74 -10.77
CA SER A 7 -12.32 -6.09 -10.96
C SER A 7 -11.31 -7.22 -10.73
N ASP A 8 -10.01 -6.91 -10.84
CA ASP A 8 -8.89 -7.82 -10.66
C ASP A 8 -8.24 -7.74 -9.26
N PHE A 9 -8.73 -6.85 -8.39
CA PHE A 9 -8.12 -6.62 -7.08
C PHE A 9 -8.16 -7.86 -6.19
N ASP A 10 -9.32 -8.52 -6.06
CA ASP A 10 -9.47 -9.71 -5.20
C ASP A 10 -8.54 -10.85 -5.64
N ALA A 11 -8.41 -11.07 -6.95
CA ALA A 11 -7.52 -12.09 -7.50
C ALA A 11 -6.05 -11.79 -7.17
N LYS A 12 -5.60 -10.54 -7.41
CA LYS A 12 -4.21 -10.12 -7.12
C LYS A 12 -3.91 -10.11 -5.62
N ALA A 13 -4.88 -9.74 -4.78
CA ALA A 13 -4.72 -9.78 -3.33
C ALA A 13 -4.56 -11.21 -2.81
N LYS A 14 -5.37 -12.15 -3.31
CA LYS A 14 -5.25 -13.58 -2.96
C LYS A 14 -3.93 -14.18 -3.45
N GLU A 15 -3.49 -13.83 -4.65
CA GLU A 15 -2.17 -14.24 -5.17
C GLU A 15 -1.04 -13.74 -4.27
N PHE A 16 -1.10 -12.47 -3.85
CA PHE A 16 -0.12 -11.89 -2.94
C PHE A 16 -0.10 -12.60 -1.57
N ILE A 17 -1.25 -12.89 -0.98
CA ILE A 17 -1.37 -13.63 0.29
C ILE A 17 -0.77 -15.04 0.14
N ALA A 18 -1.13 -15.76 -0.92
CA ALA A 18 -0.61 -17.10 -1.19
C ALA A 18 0.91 -17.09 -1.37
N LYS A 19 1.45 -16.08 -2.08
CA LYS A 19 2.90 -15.89 -2.24
C LYS A 19 3.61 -15.66 -0.91
N LEU A 20 3.02 -14.86 -0.01
CA LEU A 20 3.59 -14.64 1.33
C LEU A 20 3.56 -15.92 2.19
N GLN A 21 2.48 -16.69 2.10
CA GLN A 21 2.37 -17.98 2.80
C GLN A 21 3.40 -18.99 2.28
N ALA A 22 3.66 -19.00 0.97
CA ALA A 22 4.67 -19.86 0.33
C ALA A 22 6.11 -19.38 0.59
N ASN A 23 6.32 -18.12 0.96
CA ASN A 23 7.64 -17.52 1.22
C ASN A 23 7.68 -16.88 2.62
N PRO A 24 7.82 -17.69 3.69
CA PRO A 24 7.80 -17.17 5.05
C PRO A 24 8.94 -16.17 5.29
N ALA A 25 8.60 -15.01 5.83
CA ALA A 25 9.55 -13.97 6.18
C ALA A 25 9.38 -13.57 7.66
N LYS A 26 10.48 -13.58 8.43
CA LYS A 26 10.48 -13.12 9.82
C LYS A 26 10.61 -11.60 9.88
N ILE A 27 9.52 -10.90 9.56
CA ILE A 27 9.44 -9.44 9.56
C ILE A 27 8.41 -8.96 10.57
N ALA A 28 8.61 -7.75 11.10
CA ALA A 28 7.59 -7.10 11.95
C ALA A 28 6.33 -6.80 11.12
N SER A 29 5.15 -6.89 11.74
CA SER A 29 3.87 -6.63 11.07
C SER A 29 3.78 -5.23 10.44
N ARG A 30 4.43 -4.21 11.02
CA ARG A 30 4.57 -2.88 10.40
C ARG A 30 5.29 -2.92 9.03
N LYS A 31 6.31 -3.77 8.89
CA LYS A 31 7.02 -3.93 7.61
C LYS A 31 6.18 -4.76 6.65
N ALA A 32 5.44 -5.75 7.14
CA ALA A 32 4.45 -6.48 6.34
C ALA A 32 3.34 -5.54 5.82
N SER A 33 2.90 -4.58 6.64
CA SER A 33 1.96 -3.53 6.24
C SER A 33 2.53 -2.68 5.10
N GLN A 34 3.78 -2.23 5.21
CA GLN A 34 4.43 -1.50 4.12
C GLN A 34 4.49 -2.33 2.83
N ASN A 35 4.84 -3.61 2.92
CA ASN A 35 4.89 -4.49 1.75
C ASN A 35 3.50 -4.68 1.11
N ALA A 36 2.43 -4.67 1.91
CA ALA A 36 1.06 -4.71 1.38
C ALA A 36 0.67 -3.40 0.71
N ILE A 37 1.03 -2.24 1.29
CA ILE A 37 0.81 -0.93 0.67
C ILE A 37 1.56 -0.83 -0.66
N GLU A 38 2.80 -1.34 -0.73
CA GLU A 38 3.59 -1.41 -1.96
C GLU A 38 2.92 -2.29 -3.04
N ALA A 39 2.31 -3.41 -2.66
CA ALA A 39 1.63 -4.31 -3.58
C ALA A 39 0.27 -3.75 -4.06
N PHE A 40 -0.46 -3.06 -3.19
CA PHE A 40 -1.80 -2.54 -3.49
C PHE A 40 -1.80 -1.13 -4.06
N GLY A 41 -0.77 -0.32 -3.79
CA GLY A 41 -0.64 1.05 -4.28
C GLY A 41 -0.81 1.19 -5.79
N PRO A 42 -0.20 0.33 -6.63
CA PRO A 42 -0.42 0.34 -8.07
C PRO A 42 -1.83 -0.08 -8.52
N LEU A 43 -2.57 -0.80 -7.68
CA LEU A 43 -3.91 -1.32 -7.98
C LEU A 43 -5.02 -0.36 -7.54
N LEU A 44 -4.76 0.42 -6.48
CA LEU A 44 -5.71 1.32 -5.85
C LEU A 44 -5.26 2.78 -6.06
N PRO A 45 -5.48 3.36 -7.26
CA PRO A 45 -5.17 4.77 -7.51
C PRO A 45 -5.96 5.74 -6.61
N GLU A 46 -7.02 5.27 -5.97
CA GLU A 46 -7.82 6.01 -4.99
C GLU A 46 -7.15 6.16 -3.61
N PHE A 47 -5.94 5.60 -3.40
CA PHE A 47 -5.24 5.74 -2.13
C PHE A 47 -4.91 7.20 -1.78
N LEU A 48 -5.57 7.69 -0.73
CA LEU A 48 -5.22 8.89 0.00
C LEU A 48 -4.80 8.50 1.42
N GLY A 49 -3.51 8.20 1.58
CA GLY A 49 -2.91 7.77 2.84
C GLY A 49 -2.11 8.87 3.54
N GLY A 50 -1.74 8.63 4.80
CA GLY A 50 -0.91 9.55 5.57
C GLY A 50 -0.47 8.97 6.91
N SER A 51 0.41 9.70 7.60
CA SER A 51 0.82 9.40 8.97
C SER A 51 1.09 10.71 9.70
N ALA A 52 0.66 10.81 10.96
CA ALA A 52 0.87 12.00 11.78
C ALA A 52 2.32 12.03 12.31
N ASP A 53 3.24 12.61 11.53
CA ASP A 53 4.69 12.73 11.81
C ASP A 53 5.44 11.40 12.06
N LEU A 54 4.76 10.27 11.86
CA LEU A 54 5.27 8.93 12.14
C LEU A 54 5.42 8.10 10.86
N ALA A 55 5.55 8.74 9.69
CA ALA A 55 5.73 8.04 8.41
C ALA A 55 6.88 7.00 8.43
N PRO A 56 8.09 7.30 8.96
CA PRO A 56 9.17 6.30 9.02
C PRO A 56 8.95 5.21 10.08
N SER A 57 8.13 5.49 11.10
CA SER A 57 7.84 4.55 12.18
C SER A 57 6.72 3.57 11.82
N ASN A 58 5.66 4.10 11.19
CA ASN A 58 4.47 3.37 10.74
C ASN A 58 4.66 2.73 9.37
N LEU A 59 5.66 3.18 8.60
CA LEU A 59 6.00 2.67 7.26
C LEU A 59 4.84 2.81 6.27
N THR A 60 4.23 4.00 6.23
CA THR A 60 3.08 4.33 5.37
C THR A 60 3.46 4.78 3.97
N LEU A 61 4.75 5.05 3.74
CA LEU A 61 5.27 5.45 2.43
C LEU A 61 5.62 4.21 1.60
N TRP A 62 5.20 4.22 0.33
CA TRP A 62 5.52 3.23 -0.70
C TRP A 62 6.17 3.93 -1.91
N SER A 63 6.69 3.17 -2.86
CA SER A 63 7.48 3.73 -3.99
C SER A 63 6.73 4.77 -4.83
N GLY A 64 5.40 4.69 -4.90
CA GLY A 64 4.53 5.66 -5.58
C GLY A 64 3.90 6.73 -4.69
N SER A 65 4.22 6.79 -3.38
CA SER A 65 3.73 7.85 -2.51
C SER A 65 4.25 9.22 -2.96
N LYS A 66 3.33 10.19 -3.10
CA LYS A 66 3.65 11.61 -3.34
C LYS A 66 2.95 12.45 -2.28
N ALA A 67 3.69 13.39 -1.69
CA ALA A 67 3.14 14.28 -0.67
C ALA A 67 2.20 15.30 -1.33
N ILE A 68 0.97 15.41 -0.82
CA ILE A 68 -0.05 16.29 -1.40
C ILE A 68 0.29 17.78 -1.28
N ASN A 69 1.15 18.15 -0.34
CA ASN A 69 1.60 19.52 -0.08
C ASN A 69 2.90 19.88 -0.83
N GLU A 70 3.47 18.94 -1.58
CA GLU A 70 4.62 19.16 -2.47
C GLU A 70 4.19 19.02 -3.94
N ASP A 71 2.92 19.25 -4.25
CA ASP A 71 2.48 19.37 -5.63
C ASP A 71 2.83 20.78 -6.14
N ALA A 72 3.57 20.86 -7.24
CA ALA A 72 3.97 22.14 -7.85
C ALA A 72 2.77 22.93 -8.43
N CYS A 73 1.55 22.43 -8.25
CA CYS A 73 0.30 23.05 -8.66
C CYS A 73 -0.53 23.66 -7.50
N GLY A 74 -0.07 23.59 -6.23
CA GLY A 74 -0.72 24.31 -5.12
C GLY A 74 -0.55 23.67 -3.75
#